data_AF-A0A813IXF4-F1
#
_entry.id   AF-A0A813IXF4-F1
#
_cell.length_a   1.000
_cell.length_b   1.000
_cell.length_c   1.000
_cell.angle_alpha   90.00
_cell.angle_beta   90.00
_cell.angle_gamma   90.00
#
_symmetry.space_group_name_H-M   'P 1'
#
loop_
_entity.id
_entity.type
_entity.pdbx_description
1 polymer ?
#
loop_
_entity_poly.entity_id
_entity_poly.type
_entity_poly.pdbx_seq_one_letter_code
_entity_poly.pdbx_strand_id
1 'polypeptide(L)'
;MGAGLQACGRICWTEPAGTSRQLETAASEPRKFEVASAEVPSAPSKEWAESRPKGTPVMDEGFICMGGKAPICPAPPPKLNSGPITLSTLQGSWVGSGGATISVVGTNVSMNCILLKAHRVELTDDGLVSSIGKLWQLQGWESDGSGIEFRCSSTKENMESAKSEIWSRKENGGSSEWNDKMKLLGYAGSSASPLTRGVEGCMPGTSGIEMPSGYSAKKDAEEVALLTALVIQWREPNIVKVVSKQVVPDFTNRSQTGIGVELMHYIATSMKEKGFLKRQGLDGHDIPVLVREPPGSEFRAEALEVWRKRVSEEEGFSPVRASDDEDLFTSLGNGHFFQALNLFACEWAVINTNASFSRYTVDKDLLLAEALGEGVPSIILRHETPRPVRAKISALLNQKREFQWTLSEDGSVDTARMNEITDYVSQFEWLSKGMDAEQVNCLVRTHLGIRDSKRIMG
;
A
#
# COMPACT_ATOMS: atom_id res chain seq x y z
N MET A 1 -58.74 22.94 14.98
CA MET A 1 -57.81 21.92 14.44
C MET A 1 -57.33 22.44 13.10
N GLY A 2 -56.20 23.14 13.12
CA GLY A 2 -55.81 24.12 12.09
C GLY A 2 -54.70 23.63 11.16
N ALA A 3 -54.78 24.11 9.92
CA ALA A 3 -53.80 23.99 8.86
C ALA A 3 -52.51 24.83 9.11
N GLY A 4 -51.44 24.51 8.38
CA GLY A 4 -50.15 25.21 8.34
C GLY A 4 -49.00 24.23 8.57
N LEU A 5 -47.96 24.11 7.74
CA LEU A 5 -47.16 25.17 7.13
C LEU A 5 -46.46 24.70 5.83
N GLN A 6 -46.52 25.57 4.82
CA GLN A 6 -45.59 25.67 3.69
C GLN A 6 -44.49 26.72 4.02
N ALA A 7 -43.43 26.71 3.20
CA ALA A 7 -42.34 27.69 3.05
C ALA A 7 -41.23 27.60 4.12
N CYS A 8 -39.93 27.85 3.87
CA CYS A 8 -39.16 28.57 2.83
C CYS A 8 -37.68 28.11 2.98
N GLY A 9 -36.71 28.27 2.07
CA GLY A 9 -36.64 29.10 0.88
C GLY A 9 -35.42 28.76 0.01
N ARG A 10 -35.55 29.11 -1.27
CA ARG A 10 -34.51 29.11 -2.29
C ARG A 10 -33.60 30.33 -2.09
N ILE A 11 -32.29 30.15 -2.25
CA ILE A 11 -31.36 31.26 -2.46
C ILE A 11 -30.97 31.24 -3.94
N CYS A 12 -31.47 32.24 -4.66
CA CYS A 12 -31.04 32.60 -6.01
C CYS A 12 -29.79 33.48 -5.90
N TRP A 13 -28.77 33.20 -6.72
CA TRP A 13 -27.70 34.16 -6.99
C TRP A 13 -27.92 34.75 -8.38
N THR A 14 -28.12 36.07 -8.39
CA THR A 14 -28.18 36.96 -9.55
C THR A 14 -26.77 37.25 -10.08
N GLU A 15 -26.60 37.14 -11.38
CA GLU A 15 -25.46 37.68 -12.12
C GLU A 15 -25.50 39.21 -12.17
N PRO A 16 -24.35 39.90 -12.20
CA PRO A 16 -24.25 41.26 -12.72
C PRO A 16 -23.77 41.26 -14.17
N ALA A 17 -24.47 42.06 -14.98
CA ALA A 17 -24.17 42.35 -16.37
C ALA A 17 -22.95 43.27 -16.56
N GLY A 18 -22.15 42.95 -17.57
CA GLY A 18 -21.75 43.90 -18.61
C GLY A 18 -20.42 44.63 -18.46
N THR A 19 -19.46 44.29 -19.34
CA THR A 19 -18.85 45.30 -20.23
C THR A 19 -18.17 44.62 -21.43
N SER A 20 -18.63 44.94 -22.63
CA SER A 20 -18.07 44.49 -23.89
C SER A 20 -16.76 45.22 -24.21
N ARG A 21 -15.76 44.49 -24.70
CA ARG A 21 -14.70 45.05 -25.53
C ARG A 21 -14.52 44.17 -26.76
N GLN A 22 -14.89 44.73 -27.91
CA GLN A 22 -14.62 44.18 -29.23
C GLN A 22 -13.11 44.11 -29.45
N LEU A 23 -12.62 42.98 -29.97
CA LEU A 23 -11.32 42.89 -30.62
C LEU A 23 -11.44 41.93 -31.79
N GLU A 24 -10.87 42.39 -32.89
CA GLU A 24 -11.12 41.99 -34.26
C GLU A 24 -10.59 40.59 -34.57
N THR A 25 -11.39 39.89 -35.37
CA THR A 25 -11.13 38.60 -36.00
C THR A 25 -10.09 38.71 -37.11
N ALA A 26 -9.02 37.93 -37.01
CA ALA A 26 -8.24 37.48 -38.17
C ALA A 26 -8.61 36.03 -38.48
N ALA A 27 -9.25 35.84 -39.63
CA ALA A 27 -9.70 34.56 -40.14
C ALA A 27 -8.50 33.67 -40.55
N SER A 28 -8.46 32.45 -40.04
CA SER A 28 -7.72 31.34 -40.66
C SER A 28 -8.71 30.21 -40.96
N GLU A 29 -8.65 29.71 -42.18
CA GLU A 29 -9.57 28.72 -42.74
C GLU A 29 -9.51 27.38 -41.98
N PRO A 30 -10.64 26.69 -41.76
CA PRO A 30 -10.63 25.38 -41.13
C PRO A 30 -10.12 24.34 -42.12
N ARG A 31 -8.95 23.75 -41.82
CA ARG A 31 -8.51 22.49 -42.43
C ARG A 31 -9.54 21.40 -42.13
N LYS A 32 -10.17 20.88 -43.18
CA LYS A 32 -10.96 19.64 -43.14
C LYS A 32 -10.06 18.50 -42.64
N PHE A 33 -10.31 18.03 -41.43
CA PHE A 33 -9.84 16.73 -40.98
C PHE A 33 -10.80 15.68 -41.55
N GLU A 34 -10.30 14.86 -42.47
CA GLU A 34 -10.94 13.60 -42.82
C GLU A 34 -10.91 12.71 -41.57
N VAL A 35 -12.09 12.48 -41.02
CA VAL A 35 -12.31 11.49 -39.95
C VAL A 35 -12.18 10.12 -40.61
N ALA A 36 -11.04 9.48 -40.41
CA ALA A 36 -10.90 8.05 -40.66
C ALA A 36 -11.86 7.33 -39.71
N SER A 37 -12.80 6.59 -40.30
CA SER A 37 -13.78 5.75 -39.61
C SER A 37 -13.08 4.87 -38.58
N ALA A 38 -13.32 5.13 -37.29
CA ALA A 38 -12.90 4.25 -36.22
C ALA A 38 -13.65 2.92 -36.37
N GLU A 39 -12.93 1.85 -36.71
CA GLU A 39 -13.44 0.50 -36.62
C GLU A 39 -13.86 0.22 -35.18
N VAL A 40 -15.13 -0.11 -35.00
CA VAL A 40 -15.69 -0.60 -33.75
C VAL A 40 -14.88 -1.85 -33.35
N PRO A 41 -14.35 -1.95 -32.13
CA PRO A 41 -13.54 -3.09 -31.74
C PRO A 41 -14.40 -4.36 -31.84
N SER A 42 -13.99 -5.27 -32.71
CA SER A 42 -14.59 -6.59 -32.85
C SER A 42 -14.52 -7.33 -31.51
N ALA A 43 -15.59 -8.09 -31.23
CA ALA A 43 -15.72 -8.93 -30.03
C ALA A 43 -14.42 -9.69 -29.70
N PRO A 44 -14.12 -9.91 -28.40
CA PRO A 44 -12.90 -10.58 -27.97
C PRO A 44 -12.75 -11.95 -28.65
N SER A 45 -11.52 -12.31 -29.00
CA SER A 45 -11.21 -13.56 -29.69
C SER A 45 -11.73 -14.76 -28.88
N LYS A 46 -12.22 -15.80 -29.59
CA LYS A 46 -12.69 -17.06 -28.98
C LYS A 46 -11.66 -17.66 -28.01
N GLU A 47 -10.38 -17.46 -28.29
CA GLU A 47 -9.25 -17.92 -27.49
C GLU A 47 -9.21 -17.28 -26.09
N TRP A 48 -9.70 -16.04 -25.96
CA TRP A 48 -9.83 -15.35 -24.67
C TRP A 48 -11.04 -15.85 -23.86
N ALA A 49 -12.14 -16.21 -24.53
CA ALA A 49 -13.33 -16.74 -23.85
C ALA A 49 -13.12 -18.16 -23.28
N GLU A 50 -12.25 -18.96 -23.91
CA GLU A 50 -12.00 -20.36 -23.58
C GLU A 50 -10.91 -20.56 -22.50
N SER A 51 -10.06 -19.56 -22.25
CA SER A 51 -8.93 -19.63 -21.31
C SER A 51 -9.22 -19.05 -19.91
N ARG A 52 -10.46 -18.64 -19.61
CA ARG A 52 -10.81 -17.98 -18.35
C ARG A 52 -10.96 -18.94 -17.15
N PRO A 53 -10.55 -18.53 -15.93
CA PRO A 53 -10.93 -19.21 -14.70
C PRO A 53 -12.46 -19.20 -14.50
N LYS A 54 -13.01 -20.32 -14.02
CA LYS A 54 -14.44 -20.42 -13.66
C LYS A 54 -14.76 -19.39 -12.56
N GLY A 55 -15.59 -18.40 -12.87
CA GLY A 55 -16.11 -17.42 -11.90
C GLY A 55 -15.88 -15.94 -12.24
N THR A 56 -15.20 -15.61 -13.34
CA THR A 56 -14.99 -14.21 -13.74
C THR A 56 -16.26 -13.63 -14.40
N PRO A 57 -16.83 -12.50 -13.92
CA PRO A 57 -18.02 -11.88 -14.51
C PRO A 57 -17.76 -11.37 -15.93
N VAL A 58 -18.74 -11.55 -16.82
CA VAL A 58 -18.76 -10.95 -18.16
C VAL A 58 -19.30 -9.52 -18.03
N MET A 59 -18.79 -8.58 -18.82
CA MET A 59 -19.23 -7.17 -18.82
C MET A 59 -20.71 -6.94 -19.23
N ASP A 60 -21.52 -7.97 -19.50
CA ASP A 60 -22.89 -7.78 -20.00
C ASP A 60 -23.96 -8.78 -19.52
N GLU A 61 -23.75 -9.48 -18.39
CA GLU A 61 -24.82 -10.30 -17.82
C GLU A 61 -25.23 -9.79 -16.44
N GLY A 62 -26.44 -9.21 -16.39
CA GLY A 62 -27.11 -8.76 -15.19
C GLY A 62 -27.22 -9.87 -14.16
N PHE A 63 -26.33 -9.82 -13.18
CA PHE A 63 -26.41 -10.64 -11.96
C PHE A 63 -27.18 -9.88 -10.87
N ILE A 64 -28.37 -9.39 -11.23
CA ILE A 64 -29.41 -9.03 -10.28
C ILE A 64 -30.70 -9.61 -10.87
N CYS A 65 -31.40 -10.47 -10.10
CA CYS A 65 -32.76 -10.99 -10.36
C CYS A 65 -32.95 -12.43 -10.91
N MET A 66 -32.25 -13.45 -10.40
CA MET A 66 -32.75 -14.84 -10.45
C MET A 66 -32.66 -15.48 -9.06
N GLY A 67 -33.75 -15.36 -8.28
CA GLY A 67 -33.88 -15.82 -6.90
C GLY A 67 -33.91 -17.33 -6.69
N GLY A 68 -32.82 -18.02 -7.00
CA GLY A 68 -32.58 -19.40 -6.56
C GLY A 68 -31.90 -19.43 -5.19
N LYS A 69 -32.39 -20.26 -4.25
CA LYS A 69 -31.70 -20.51 -2.98
C LYS A 69 -30.36 -21.21 -3.24
N ALA A 70 -29.26 -20.61 -2.80
CA ALA A 70 -27.93 -21.20 -2.90
C ALA A 70 -27.88 -22.56 -2.16
N PRO A 71 -27.09 -23.53 -2.65
CA PRO A 71 -26.85 -24.78 -1.93
C PRO A 71 -26.29 -24.50 -0.53
N ILE A 72 -26.86 -25.13 0.49
CA ILE A 72 -26.41 -25.00 1.87
C ILE A 72 -25.04 -25.71 1.98
N CYS A 73 -23.99 -24.95 2.26
CA CYS A 73 -22.68 -25.51 2.55
C CYS A 73 -22.77 -26.45 3.77
N PRO A 74 -22.04 -27.59 3.78
CA PRO A 74 -21.96 -28.44 4.94
C PRO A 74 -21.46 -27.63 6.15
N ALA A 75 -22.06 -27.86 7.32
CA ALA A 75 -21.67 -27.17 8.54
C ALA A 75 -20.17 -27.40 8.81
N PRO A 76 -19.39 -26.35 9.12
CA PRO A 76 -17.98 -26.51 9.42
C PRO A 76 -17.79 -27.45 10.61
N PRO A 77 -16.67 -28.19 10.68
CA PRO A 77 -16.38 -29.07 11.80
C PRO A 77 -16.44 -28.29 13.14
N PRO A 78 -16.87 -28.96 14.22
CA PRO A 78 -17.00 -28.31 15.53
C PRO A 78 -15.66 -27.74 15.99
N LYS A 79 -15.64 -26.43 16.30
CA LYS A 79 -14.45 -25.69 16.74
C LYS A 79 -13.91 -26.27 18.06
N LEU A 80 -12.70 -26.83 18.04
CA LEU A 80 -12.06 -27.48 19.20
C LEU A 80 -11.77 -26.50 20.36
N ASN A 81 -11.68 -25.19 20.08
CA ASN A 81 -11.55 -24.13 21.08
C ASN A 81 -12.64 -23.07 20.80
N SER A 82 -13.75 -23.12 21.54
CA SER A 82 -14.93 -22.27 21.30
C SER A 82 -15.43 -21.58 22.57
N GLY A 83 -14.50 -21.03 23.35
CA GLY A 83 -14.80 -20.24 24.54
C GLY A 83 -14.47 -18.75 24.39
N PRO A 84 -15.13 -17.88 25.16
CA PRO A 84 -14.76 -16.47 25.22
C PRO A 84 -13.30 -16.29 25.66
N ILE A 85 -12.62 -15.28 25.12
CA ILE A 85 -11.23 -14.99 25.46
C ILE A 85 -11.20 -14.16 26.72
N THR A 86 -11.00 -14.83 27.85
CA THR A 86 -10.84 -14.20 29.16
C THR A 86 -9.36 -13.96 29.47
N LEU A 87 -9.11 -13.18 30.52
CA LEU A 87 -7.75 -12.98 31.02
C LEU A 87 -7.05 -14.30 31.38
N SER A 88 -7.79 -15.27 31.95
CA SER A 88 -7.26 -16.60 32.29
C SER A 88 -6.85 -17.37 31.05
N THR A 89 -7.65 -17.29 29.98
CA THR A 89 -7.34 -17.93 28.70
C THR A 89 -6.07 -17.38 28.09
N LEU A 90 -5.78 -16.08 28.27
CA LEU A 90 -4.56 -15.44 27.76
C LEU A 90 -3.31 -15.68 28.61
N GLN A 91 -3.39 -16.15 29.85
CA GLN A 91 -2.21 -16.31 30.71
C GLN A 91 -1.19 -17.27 30.10
N GLY A 92 0.10 -16.96 30.24
CA GLY A 92 1.22 -17.82 29.84
C GLY A 92 1.93 -17.35 28.57
N SER A 93 2.64 -18.29 27.93
CA SER A 93 3.52 -18.02 26.81
C SER A 93 2.85 -18.30 25.46
N TRP A 94 3.08 -17.39 24.52
CA TRP A 94 2.53 -17.38 23.18
C TRP A 94 3.63 -17.08 22.16
N VAL A 95 3.35 -17.40 20.91
CA VAL A 95 4.11 -16.98 19.74
C VAL A 95 3.13 -16.29 18.80
N GLY A 96 3.41 -15.03 18.46
CA GLY A 96 2.63 -14.31 17.46
C GLY A 96 2.92 -14.83 16.06
N SER A 97 2.03 -14.60 15.10
CA SER A 97 2.27 -14.86 13.68
C SER A 97 3.46 -14.05 13.18
N GLY A 98 3.72 -12.87 13.76
CA GLY A 98 4.96 -12.12 13.56
C GLY A 98 6.17 -12.67 14.34
N GLY A 99 6.06 -13.89 14.90
CA GLY A 99 7.03 -14.68 15.68
C GLY A 99 7.66 -14.04 16.89
N ALA A 100 7.07 -12.96 17.37
CA ALA A 100 7.38 -12.44 18.68
C ALA A 100 7.02 -13.50 19.75
N THR A 101 7.95 -13.76 20.67
CA THR A 101 7.63 -14.50 21.89
C THR A 101 6.87 -13.57 22.82
N ILE A 102 5.65 -13.96 23.16
CA ILE A 102 4.75 -13.15 23.98
C ILE A 102 4.54 -13.87 25.30
N SER A 103 4.51 -13.13 26.41
CA SER A 103 4.15 -13.67 27.71
C SER A 103 3.20 -12.73 28.41
N VAL A 104 2.09 -13.30 28.88
CA VAL A 104 1.01 -12.60 29.57
C VAL A 104 0.96 -13.10 31.02
N VAL A 105 1.14 -12.17 31.97
CA VAL A 105 1.06 -12.44 33.41
C VAL A 105 0.19 -11.37 34.06
N GLY A 106 -0.97 -11.76 34.58
CA GLY A 106 -2.04 -10.82 34.89
C GLY A 106 -2.40 -10.02 33.64
N THR A 107 -2.50 -8.71 33.76
CA THR A 107 -2.73 -7.78 32.63
C THR A 107 -1.45 -7.30 31.97
N ASN A 108 -0.28 -7.72 32.45
CA ASN A 108 1.00 -7.31 31.89
C ASN A 108 1.34 -8.19 30.69
N VAL A 109 1.69 -7.53 29.58
CA VAL A 109 2.14 -8.19 28.36
C VAL A 109 3.60 -7.87 28.14
N SER A 110 4.39 -8.91 27.92
CA SER A 110 5.78 -8.79 27.49
C SER A 110 5.94 -9.40 26.11
N MET A 111 6.74 -8.74 25.27
CA MET A 111 7.01 -9.18 23.91
C MET A 111 8.53 -9.22 23.71
N ASN A 112 9.05 -10.37 23.34
CA ASN A 112 10.48 -10.68 23.27
C ASN A 112 11.22 -10.26 24.55
N CYS A 113 10.66 -10.65 25.70
CA CYS A 113 11.15 -10.32 27.05
C CYS A 113 11.11 -8.83 27.44
N ILE A 114 10.54 -7.95 26.61
CA ILE A 114 10.36 -6.53 26.92
C ILE A 114 8.93 -6.30 27.42
N LEU A 115 8.79 -5.75 28.62
CA LEU A 115 7.48 -5.39 29.18
C LEU A 115 6.88 -4.20 28.43
N LEU A 116 5.69 -4.40 27.84
CA LEU A 116 4.96 -3.35 27.12
C LEU A 116 4.14 -2.51 28.10
N LYS A 117 4.79 -1.52 28.72
CA LYS A 117 4.17 -0.68 29.78
C LYS A 117 2.86 -0.01 29.34
N ALA A 118 2.76 0.38 28.07
CA ALA A 118 1.60 1.04 27.49
C ALA A 118 0.57 0.10 26.83
N HIS A 119 0.87 -1.21 26.73
CA HIS A 119 0.01 -2.18 26.03
C HIS A 119 -0.39 -3.29 27.02
N ARG A 120 -1.19 -2.93 28.01
CA ARG A 120 -1.76 -3.88 28.97
C ARG A 120 -2.98 -4.56 28.36
N VAL A 121 -3.33 -5.73 28.89
CA VAL A 121 -4.60 -6.38 28.57
C VAL A 121 -5.73 -5.53 29.15
N GLU A 122 -6.62 -5.07 28.29
CA GLU A 122 -7.84 -4.34 28.64
C GLU A 122 -9.03 -5.30 28.60
N LEU A 123 -9.86 -5.23 29.63
CA LEU A 123 -11.03 -6.09 29.78
C LEU A 123 -12.30 -5.26 29.64
N THR A 124 -13.33 -5.90 29.12
CA THR A 124 -14.73 -5.42 29.14
C THR A 124 -15.37 -5.72 30.50
N ASP A 125 -16.53 -5.13 30.78
CA ASP A 125 -17.22 -5.25 32.08
C ASP A 125 -17.62 -6.70 32.43
N ASP A 126 -17.80 -7.56 31.42
CA ASP A 126 -18.09 -8.99 31.56
C ASP A 126 -16.82 -9.85 31.72
N GLY A 127 -15.64 -9.22 31.80
CA GLY A 127 -14.35 -9.88 32.02
C GLY A 127 -13.70 -10.44 30.76
N LEU A 128 -14.22 -10.11 29.57
CA LEU A 128 -13.63 -10.53 28.29
C LEU A 128 -12.53 -9.58 27.84
N VAL A 129 -11.56 -10.11 27.10
CA VAL A 129 -10.46 -9.31 26.56
C VAL A 129 -10.97 -8.41 25.43
N SER A 130 -10.89 -7.11 25.64
CA SER A 130 -11.19 -6.09 24.62
C SER A 130 -10.00 -5.89 23.69
N SER A 131 -8.83 -5.62 24.29
CA SER A 131 -7.67 -5.10 23.56
C SER A 131 -6.37 -5.32 24.33
N ILE A 132 -5.25 -5.25 23.61
CA ILE A 132 -3.88 -5.18 24.15
C ILE A 132 -3.20 -4.00 23.46
N GLY A 133 -3.36 -2.79 24.02
CA GLY A 133 -3.04 -1.55 23.33
C GLY A 133 -3.76 -1.45 21.98
N LYS A 134 -3.02 -1.40 20.86
CA LYS A 134 -3.60 -1.33 19.50
C LYS A 134 -4.04 -2.68 18.91
N LEU A 135 -3.91 -3.78 19.65
CA LEU A 135 -4.38 -5.10 19.22
C LEU A 135 -5.80 -5.30 19.72
N TRP A 136 -6.78 -5.34 18.81
CA TRP A 136 -8.20 -5.51 19.13
C TRP A 136 -8.63 -6.96 18.92
N GLN A 137 -9.45 -7.47 19.83
CA GLN A 137 -10.03 -8.80 19.71
C GLN A 137 -11.34 -8.69 18.89
N LEU A 138 -11.43 -9.43 17.78
CA LEU A 138 -12.61 -9.40 16.88
C LEU A 138 -13.32 -10.77 16.81
N GLN A 139 -12.62 -11.81 16.33
CA GLN A 139 -13.26 -13.10 16.01
C GLN A 139 -13.00 -14.22 17.03
N GLY A 140 -12.25 -13.95 18.09
CA GLY A 140 -11.91 -14.95 19.09
C GLY A 140 -10.86 -15.93 18.60
N TRP A 141 -11.22 -17.21 18.60
CA TRP A 141 -10.33 -18.29 18.16
C TRP A 141 -10.37 -18.43 16.64
N GLU A 142 -9.22 -18.72 16.05
CA GLU A 142 -9.13 -19.14 14.66
C GLU A 142 -10.03 -20.35 14.38
N SER A 143 -10.49 -20.46 13.15
CA SER A 143 -11.48 -21.48 12.76
C SER A 143 -10.99 -22.92 12.95
N ASP A 144 -9.68 -23.13 12.88
CA ASP A 144 -8.98 -24.39 13.12
C ASP A 144 -8.54 -24.59 14.58
N GLY A 145 -8.76 -23.61 15.45
CA GLY A 145 -8.35 -23.62 16.86
C GLY A 145 -6.86 -23.42 17.09
N SER A 146 -6.08 -23.05 16.06
CA SER A 146 -4.61 -22.90 16.10
C SER A 146 -4.12 -21.72 16.93
N GLY A 147 -4.99 -20.75 17.23
CA GLY A 147 -4.60 -19.57 17.99
C GLY A 147 -5.75 -18.60 18.22
N ILE A 148 -5.39 -17.49 18.84
CA ILE A 148 -6.27 -16.34 19.08
C ILE A 148 -5.95 -15.28 18.04
N GLU A 149 -6.98 -14.79 17.34
CA GLU A 149 -6.82 -13.73 16.35
C GLU A 149 -6.97 -12.34 17.01
N PHE A 150 -5.98 -11.49 16.77
CA PHE A 150 -6.04 -10.05 17.06
C PHE A 150 -5.96 -9.22 15.77
N ARG A 151 -6.50 -8.01 15.81
CA ARG A 151 -6.46 -7.04 14.70
C ARG A 151 -5.68 -5.80 15.12
N CYS A 152 -4.60 -5.48 14.42
CA CYS A 152 -3.74 -4.35 14.75
C CYS A 152 -4.29 -3.05 14.15
N SER A 153 -5.02 -2.26 14.95
CA SER A 153 -5.69 -1.04 14.51
C SER A 153 -5.51 0.10 15.52
N SER A 154 -5.40 1.34 15.03
CA SER A 154 -5.39 2.53 15.87
C SER A 154 -6.74 2.79 16.56
N THR A 155 -7.84 2.34 15.96
CA THR A 155 -9.20 2.51 16.47
C THR A 155 -10.01 1.22 16.37
N LYS A 156 -11.06 1.11 17.19
CA LYS A 156 -11.93 -0.06 17.21
C LYS A 156 -12.69 -0.22 15.89
N GLU A 157 -13.13 0.89 15.31
CA GLU A 157 -13.98 0.95 14.12
C GLU A 157 -13.28 0.42 12.86
N ASN A 158 -11.95 0.59 12.77
CA ASN A 158 -11.17 0.19 11.60
C ASN A 158 -10.65 -1.25 11.66
N MET A 159 -10.93 -1.98 12.75
CA MET A 159 -10.27 -3.27 13.01
C MET A 159 -10.61 -4.38 11.99
N GLU A 160 -11.79 -4.33 11.36
CA GLU A 160 -12.22 -5.35 10.40
C GLU A 160 -11.34 -5.37 9.14
N SER A 161 -10.80 -4.21 8.76
CA SER A 161 -9.87 -4.06 7.63
C SER A 161 -8.40 -4.10 8.06
N ALA A 162 -8.15 -4.23 9.36
CA ALA A 162 -6.80 -4.18 9.91
C ALA A 162 -6.06 -5.52 9.77
N LYS A 163 -4.73 -5.45 9.85
CA LYS A 163 -3.85 -6.62 9.77
C LYS A 163 -4.17 -7.59 10.92
N SER A 164 -4.35 -8.86 10.56
CA SER A 164 -4.51 -9.98 11.50
C SER A 164 -3.16 -10.37 12.10
N GLU A 165 -3.15 -10.62 13.41
CA GLU A 165 -2.04 -11.16 14.18
C GLU A 165 -2.55 -12.35 15.01
N ILE A 166 -2.07 -13.55 14.71
CA ILE A 166 -2.52 -14.80 15.35
C ILE A 166 -1.56 -15.16 16.46
N TRP A 167 -2.07 -15.39 17.67
CA TRP A 167 -1.27 -15.83 18.80
C TRP A 167 -1.52 -17.32 19.04
N SER A 168 -0.49 -18.12 18.82
CA SER A 168 -0.50 -19.56 19.10
C SER A 168 0.20 -19.87 20.42
N ARG A 169 -0.25 -20.91 21.10
CA ARG A 169 0.38 -21.33 22.36
C ARG A 169 1.82 -21.76 22.08
N LYS A 170 2.76 -21.25 22.87
CA LYS A 170 4.14 -21.74 22.83
C LYS A 170 4.14 -23.13 23.45
N GLU A 171 4.19 -24.18 22.63
CA GLU A 171 4.29 -25.55 23.15
C GLU A 171 5.52 -25.68 24.07
N ASN A 172 5.40 -26.53 25.09
CA ASN A 172 6.41 -26.72 26.14
C ASN A 172 7.71 -27.30 25.53
N GLY A 173 8.57 -26.40 25.07
CA GLY A 173 9.79 -26.71 24.34
C GLY A 173 9.67 -26.19 22.93
N GLY A 174 10.00 -24.91 22.72
CA GLY A 174 10.24 -24.40 21.38
C GLY A 174 11.24 -25.34 20.72
N SER A 175 10.79 -26.11 19.72
CA SER A 175 11.60 -27.17 19.13
C SER A 175 12.94 -26.58 18.72
N SER A 176 14.03 -27.33 18.85
CA SER A 176 15.33 -26.87 18.33
C SER A 176 15.20 -26.48 16.86
N GLU A 177 14.32 -27.17 16.13
CA GLU A 177 13.88 -26.87 14.79
C GLU A 177 13.28 -25.46 14.64
N TRP A 178 12.43 -24.99 15.55
CA TRP A 178 11.94 -23.60 15.54
C TRP A 178 13.07 -22.59 15.76
N ASN A 179 13.95 -22.84 16.73
CA ASN A 179 15.08 -21.95 17.00
C ASN A 179 16.09 -21.92 15.84
N ASP A 180 16.36 -23.06 15.20
CA ASP A 180 17.28 -23.18 14.08
C ASP A 180 16.66 -22.62 12.78
N LYS A 181 15.35 -22.77 12.60
CA LYS A 181 14.56 -22.08 11.55
C LYS A 181 14.62 -20.56 11.72
N MET A 182 14.47 -20.05 12.94
CA MET A 182 14.61 -18.62 13.22
C MET A 182 16.03 -18.11 12.90
N LYS A 183 17.07 -18.87 13.26
CA LYS A 183 18.44 -18.54 12.85
C LYS A 183 18.60 -18.50 11.32
N LEU A 184 18.03 -19.47 10.60
CA LEU A 184 18.10 -19.55 9.14
C LEU A 184 17.40 -18.37 8.45
N LEU A 185 16.32 -17.86 9.04
CA LEU A 185 15.53 -16.72 8.54
C LEU A 185 16.13 -15.34 8.87
N GLY A 186 17.42 -15.26 9.27
CA GLY A 186 18.05 -13.99 9.65
C GLY A 186 17.60 -13.45 11.02
N TYR A 187 17.04 -14.30 11.88
CA TYR A 187 16.84 -14.01 13.30
C TYR A 187 17.94 -14.66 14.16
N ALA A 188 19.13 -14.87 13.59
CA ALA A 188 20.23 -15.53 14.25
C ALA A 188 20.81 -14.66 15.38
N GLY A 189 20.25 -14.85 16.57
CA GLY A 189 20.73 -14.28 17.83
C GLY A 189 19.88 -13.12 18.32
N SER A 190 18.73 -13.39 18.95
CA SER A 190 18.12 -12.54 20.01
C SER A 190 16.64 -12.81 20.34
N SER A 191 16.18 -14.06 20.48
CA SER A 191 14.93 -14.26 21.25
C SER A 191 15.08 -13.78 22.71
N ALA A 192 16.33 -13.53 23.17
CA ALA A 192 16.67 -13.03 24.50
C ALA A 192 16.96 -11.52 24.60
N SER A 193 17.22 -10.78 23.52
CA SER A 193 17.62 -9.35 23.60
C SER A 193 17.37 -8.55 22.30
N PRO A 194 16.17 -8.00 22.10
CA PRO A 194 15.81 -7.24 20.89
C PRO A 194 16.61 -5.94 20.69
N LEU A 195 17.18 -5.40 21.77
CA LEU A 195 17.84 -4.09 21.79
C LEU A 195 19.26 -4.09 21.18
N THR A 196 19.80 -5.27 20.88
CA THR A 196 21.15 -5.45 20.32
C THR A 196 21.13 -5.88 18.85
N ARG A 197 19.97 -5.83 18.19
CA ARG A 197 19.77 -6.39 16.85
C ARG A 197 20.27 -5.47 15.74
N GLY A 198 21.09 -5.99 14.83
CA GLY A 198 21.20 -5.52 13.46
C GLY A 198 20.08 -6.15 12.60
N VAL A 199 19.55 -5.42 11.62
CA VAL A 199 18.44 -5.91 10.78
C VAL A 199 18.96 -6.95 9.78
N GLU A 200 19.02 -8.22 10.18
CA GLU A 200 19.32 -9.35 9.29
C GLU A 200 18.05 -9.77 8.51
N GLY A 201 18.22 -10.03 7.23
CA GLY A 201 17.17 -10.12 6.21
C GLY A 201 16.28 -11.36 6.20
N CYS A 202 15.26 -11.33 5.36
CA CYS A 202 14.21 -12.35 5.21
C CYS A 202 14.19 -12.92 3.78
N MET A 203 13.76 -14.17 3.63
CA MET A 203 13.44 -14.72 2.31
C MET A 203 12.16 -14.05 1.73
N PRO A 204 12.08 -13.80 0.43
CA PRO A 204 10.82 -13.46 -0.26
C PRO A 204 9.75 -14.54 -0.05
N GLY A 205 8.47 -14.18 -0.25
CA GLY A 205 7.33 -15.06 0.05
C GLY A 205 7.05 -15.34 1.53
N THR A 206 7.92 -14.94 2.46
CA THR A 206 7.70 -15.14 3.90
C THR A 206 6.84 -14.02 4.46
N SER A 207 5.53 -14.11 4.28
CA SER A 207 4.57 -13.26 5.00
C SER A 207 4.65 -13.58 6.50
N GLY A 208 5.56 -12.94 7.23
CA GLY A 208 5.61 -13.01 8.69
C GLY A 208 5.63 -14.43 9.24
N ILE A 209 6.84 -14.98 9.35
CA ILE A 209 7.23 -16.11 10.20
C ILE A 209 6.74 -17.51 9.89
N GLU A 210 5.63 -17.68 9.19
CA GLU A 210 5.29 -18.94 8.53
C GLU A 210 4.59 -18.63 7.20
N MET A 211 4.87 -19.41 6.15
CA MET A 211 3.80 -19.69 5.18
C MET A 211 2.66 -20.25 6.04
N PRO A 212 1.54 -19.53 6.25
CA PRO A 212 0.49 -20.01 7.16
C PRO A 212 0.08 -21.43 6.78
N SER A 213 -0.43 -22.23 7.72
CA SER A 213 -1.13 -23.47 7.38
C SER A 213 -2.21 -23.15 6.33
N GLY A 214 -2.00 -23.56 5.08
CA GLY A 214 -2.84 -23.14 3.95
C GLY A 214 -2.25 -22.06 3.02
N TYR A 215 -0.98 -21.67 3.16
CA TYR A 215 -0.24 -20.99 2.09
C TYR A 215 -0.36 -21.83 0.84
N SER A 216 -0.95 -21.23 -0.17
CA SER A 216 -1.19 -21.89 -1.42
C SER A 216 -0.38 -21.13 -2.44
N ALA A 217 0.70 -21.73 -2.96
CA ALA A 217 1.36 -21.21 -4.17
C ALA A 217 0.34 -20.93 -5.28
N LYS A 218 -0.78 -21.66 -5.26
CA LYS A 218 -1.95 -21.40 -6.09
C LYS A 218 -2.62 -20.05 -5.79
N LYS A 219 -2.83 -19.67 -4.52
CA LYS A 219 -3.39 -18.36 -4.15
C LYS A 219 -2.48 -17.23 -4.60
N ASP A 220 -1.17 -17.39 -4.45
CA ASP A 220 -0.20 -16.40 -4.91
C ASP A 220 -0.25 -16.26 -6.43
N ALA A 221 -0.24 -17.37 -7.15
CA ALA A 221 -0.46 -17.37 -8.60
C ALA A 221 -1.83 -16.74 -9.00
N GLU A 222 -2.90 -17.00 -8.25
CA GLU A 222 -4.23 -16.42 -8.46
C GLU A 222 -4.23 -14.90 -8.22
N GLU A 223 -3.57 -14.41 -7.17
CA GLU A 223 -3.46 -12.99 -6.84
C GLU A 223 -2.61 -12.23 -7.87
N VAL A 224 -1.60 -12.88 -8.44
CA VAL A 224 -0.74 -12.35 -9.50
C VAL A 224 -1.45 -12.32 -10.83
N ALA A 225 -2.16 -13.40 -11.16
CA ALA A 225 -3.03 -13.46 -12.33
C ALA A 225 -4.11 -12.37 -12.23
N LEU A 226 -4.68 -12.15 -11.05
CA LEU A 226 -5.63 -11.07 -10.80
C LEU A 226 -4.99 -9.69 -10.98
N LEU A 227 -3.83 -9.42 -10.38
CA LEU A 227 -3.11 -8.15 -10.57
C LEU A 227 -2.87 -7.89 -12.06
N THR A 228 -2.37 -8.89 -12.78
CA THR A 228 -2.08 -8.80 -14.20
C THR A 228 -3.34 -8.54 -15.01
N ALA A 229 -4.42 -9.27 -14.75
CA ALA A 229 -5.70 -9.07 -15.43
C ALA A 229 -6.23 -7.65 -15.21
N LEU A 230 -6.18 -7.14 -13.99
CA LEU A 230 -6.59 -5.77 -13.67
C LEU A 230 -5.72 -4.73 -14.38
N VAL A 231 -4.40 -4.90 -14.37
CA VAL A 231 -3.48 -3.98 -15.07
C VAL A 231 -3.74 -4.01 -16.58
N ILE A 232 -3.86 -5.19 -17.20
CA ILE A 232 -4.15 -5.32 -18.65
C ILE A 232 -5.49 -4.67 -19.00
N GLN A 233 -6.52 -4.89 -18.17
CA GLN A 233 -7.85 -4.35 -18.40
C GLN A 233 -7.85 -2.81 -18.38
N TRP A 234 -7.15 -2.21 -17.41
CA TRP A 234 -7.25 -0.78 -17.11
C TRP A 234 -6.11 0.07 -17.65
N ARG A 235 -5.01 -0.52 -18.10
CA ARG A 235 -3.87 0.24 -18.62
C ARG A 235 -4.16 0.96 -19.93
N GLU A 236 -3.48 2.06 -20.14
CA GLU A 236 -3.25 2.65 -21.45
C GLU A 236 -2.31 1.73 -22.28
N PRO A 237 -2.38 1.76 -23.62
CA PRO A 237 -1.60 0.85 -24.45
C PRO A 237 -0.08 1.00 -24.29
N ASN A 238 0.39 2.22 -24.08
CA ASN A 238 1.81 2.57 -24.11
C ASN A 238 2.32 2.89 -22.69
N ILE A 239 3.59 2.58 -22.47
CA ILE A 239 4.32 3.15 -21.33
C ILE A 239 4.56 4.62 -21.55
N VAL A 240 4.44 5.40 -20.48
CA VAL A 240 4.63 6.84 -20.50
C VAL A 240 5.77 7.19 -19.55
N LYS A 241 6.71 8.02 -19.99
CA LYS A 241 7.68 8.64 -19.08
C LYS A 241 6.97 9.74 -18.30
N VAL A 242 6.89 9.61 -16.98
CA VAL A 242 6.20 10.57 -16.11
C VAL A 242 7.22 11.28 -15.22
N VAL A 243 7.20 12.62 -15.24
CA VAL A 243 8.06 13.44 -14.38
C VAL A 243 7.50 13.51 -12.96
N SER A 244 8.38 13.51 -11.96
CA SER A 244 7.97 13.42 -10.55
C SER A 244 7.07 14.56 -10.08
N LYS A 245 7.17 15.75 -10.71
CA LYS A 245 6.32 16.91 -10.40
C LYS A 245 4.83 16.66 -10.67
N GLN A 246 4.51 15.71 -11.56
CA GLN A 246 3.13 15.37 -11.95
C GLN A 246 2.55 14.23 -11.10
N VAL A 247 3.34 13.63 -10.20
CA VAL A 247 2.91 12.45 -9.43
C VAL A 247 2.59 12.82 -8.00
N VAL A 248 1.38 12.44 -7.56
CA VAL A 248 0.99 12.47 -6.14
C VAL A 248 0.65 11.06 -5.64
N PRO A 249 0.68 10.83 -4.33
CA PRO A 249 0.30 9.53 -3.77
C PRO A 249 -1.20 9.29 -3.94
N ASP A 250 -1.58 8.09 -4.38
CA ASP A 250 -2.99 7.71 -4.38
C ASP A 250 -3.43 7.39 -2.94
N PHE A 251 -4.52 8.01 -2.48
CA PHE A 251 -5.03 7.84 -1.12
C PHE A 251 -5.79 6.53 -0.90
N THR A 252 -6.07 5.75 -1.96
CA THR A 252 -6.59 4.38 -1.81
C THR A 252 -5.53 3.38 -1.37
N ASN A 253 -4.26 3.79 -1.38
CA ASN A 253 -3.11 3.00 -0.94
C ASN A 253 -2.99 2.96 0.60
N ARG A 254 -2.48 1.84 1.16
CA ARG A 254 -2.11 1.65 2.59
C ARG A 254 -3.12 2.20 3.61
N SER A 255 -4.39 1.80 3.48
CA SER A 255 -5.44 2.21 4.43
C SER A 255 -5.53 3.73 4.63
N GLN A 256 -5.23 4.52 3.59
CA GLN A 256 -5.28 5.99 3.60
C GLN A 256 -4.25 6.66 4.53
N THR A 257 -3.25 5.93 5.03
CA THR A 257 -2.20 6.49 5.90
C THR A 257 -1.14 7.28 5.13
N GLY A 258 -1.14 7.17 3.79
CA GLY A 258 -0.26 7.92 2.91
C GLY A 258 1.17 7.38 2.86
N ILE A 259 2.13 8.29 2.69
CA ILE A 259 3.55 7.99 2.52
C ILE A 259 4.30 8.35 3.80
N GLY A 260 5.15 7.45 4.29
CA GLY A 260 6.12 7.76 5.35
C GLY A 260 7.23 8.69 4.84
N VAL A 261 7.30 9.91 5.38
CA VAL A 261 8.30 10.93 5.03
C VAL A 261 9.74 10.42 5.18
N GLU A 262 10.03 9.61 6.19
CA GLU A 262 11.40 9.15 6.45
C GLU A 262 11.85 8.07 5.48
N LEU A 263 10.93 7.24 4.98
CA LEU A 263 11.26 6.27 3.94
C LEU A 263 11.52 6.96 2.60
N MET A 264 10.78 8.02 2.29
CA MET A 264 11.07 8.86 1.12
C MET A 264 12.50 9.43 1.21
N HIS A 265 12.87 9.99 2.37
CA HIS A 265 14.22 10.50 2.59
C HIS A 265 15.29 9.40 2.58
N TYR A 266 15.00 8.22 3.13
CA TYR A 266 15.88 7.06 3.06
C TYR A 266 16.18 6.67 1.61
N ILE A 267 15.15 6.61 0.76
CA ILE A 267 15.31 6.34 -0.68
C ILE A 267 16.16 7.42 -1.35
N ALA A 268 15.89 8.70 -1.08
CA ALA A 268 16.66 9.80 -1.65
C ALA A 268 18.13 9.78 -1.20
N THR A 269 18.39 9.45 0.07
CA THR A 269 19.75 9.27 0.59
C THR A 269 20.45 8.10 -0.09
N SER A 270 19.75 6.97 -0.30
CA SER A 270 20.29 5.84 -1.05
C SER A 270 20.64 6.22 -2.49
N MET A 271 19.81 7.02 -3.18
CA MET A 271 20.12 7.54 -4.52
C MET A 271 21.36 8.44 -4.48
N LYS A 272 21.48 9.32 -3.49
CA LYS A 272 22.62 10.23 -3.33
C LYS A 272 23.93 9.47 -3.07
N GLU A 273 23.89 8.43 -2.24
CA GLU A 273 25.09 7.70 -1.81
C GLU A 273 25.53 6.61 -2.80
N LYS A 274 24.56 5.93 -3.43
CA LYS A 274 24.81 4.75 -4.28
C LYS A 274 24.63 5.04 -5.77
N GLY A 275 24.14 6.23 -6.11
CA GLY A 275 23.70 6.57 -7.46
C GLY A 275 22.27 6.09 -7.74
N PHE A 276 21.64 6.72 -8.73
CA PHE A 276 20.33 6.37 -9.23
C PHE A 276 20.42 5.17 -10.18
N LEU A 277 19.69 4.11 -9.85
CA LEU A 277 19.63 2.89 -10.64
C LEU A 277 18.42 2.92 -11.57
N LYS A 278 18.61 3.46 -12.78
CA LYS A 278 17.59 3.44 -13.84
C LYS A 278 17.22 1.99 -14.19
N ARG A 279 15.93 1.73 -14.38
CA ARG A 279 15.43 0.42 -14.85
C ARG A 279 16.12 0.02 -16.15
N GLN A 280 16.70 -1.19 -16.17
CA GLN A 280 17.18 -1.86 -17.38
C GLN A 280 16.77 -3.33 -17.33
N GLY A 281 15.74 -3.71 -18.09
CA GLY A 281 15.14 -5.04 -18.00
C GLY A 281 14.57 -5.33 -16.61
N LEU A 282 15.21 -6.26 -15.90
CA LEU A 282 14.87 -6.70 -14.54
C LEU A 282 15.64 -5.94 -13.45
N ASP A 283 16.70 -5.22 -13.82
CA ASP A 283 17.55 -4.50 -12.88
C ASP A 283 17.07 -3.06 -12.63
N GLY A 284 17.41 -2.50 -11.46
CA GLY A 284 17.10 -1.13 -11.06
C GLY A 284 15.80 -0.98 -10.27
N HIS A 285 15.16 0.18 -10.37
CA HIS A 285 13.91 0.46 -9.64
C HIS A 285 12.70 -0.32 -10.20
N ASP A 286 11.66 -0.54 -9.39
CA ASP A 286 10.38 -1.12 -9.83
C ASP A 286 9.67 -0.22 -10.88
N ILE A 287 8.92 -0.81 -11.82
CA ILE A 287 8.10 -0.03 -12.77
C ILE A 287 6.90 0.54 -12.00
N PRO A 288 6.73 1.87 -11.92
CA PRO A 288 5.60 2.46 -11.22
C PRO A 288 4.27 2.18 -11.94
N VAL A 289 3.21 1.99 -11.15
CA VAL A 289 1.83 1.97 -11.63
C VAL A 289 1.11 3.21 -11.16
N LEU A 290 0.65 3.99 -12.13
CA LEU A 290 0.02 5.28 -11.94
C LEU A 290 -1.38 5.27 -12.54
N VAL A 291 -2.27 6.14 -12.06
CA VAL A 291 -3.55 6.42 -12.72
C VAL A 291 -3.50 7.84 -13.27
N ARG A 292 -3.85 8.04 -14.54
CA ARG A 292 -3.95 9.38 -15.14
C ARG A 292 -5.21 10.07 -14.63
N GLU A 293 -5.07 11.31 -14.22
CA GLU A 293 -6.16 12.17 -13.76
C GLU A 293 -6.19 13.47 -14.58
N PRO A 294 -7.16 13.62 -15.49
CA PRO A 294 -7.25 14.80 -16.33
C PRO A 294 -7.62 16.05 -15.52
N PRO A 295 -7.36 17.26 -16.04
CA PRO A 295 -7.87 18.50 -15.47
C PRO A 295 -9.38 18.45 -15.23
N GLY A 296 -9.80 18.85 -14.02
CA GLY A 296 -11.20 18.88 -13.61
C GLY A 296 -11.78 17.56 -13.08
N SER A 297 -11.01 16.46 -13.03
CA SER A 297 -11.53 15.23 -12.41
C SER A 297 -11.72 15.38 -10.89
N GLU A 298 -12.76 14.75 -10.34
CA GLU A 298 -13.02 14.76 -8.89
C GLU A 298 -11.88 14.10 -8.11
N PHE A 299 -11.35 12.98 -8.63
CA PHE A 299 -10.23 12.27 -8.03
C PHE A 299 -8.96 13.11 -7.99
N ARG A 300 -8.70 13.94 -9.01
CA ARG A 300 -7.58 14.89 -9.01
C ARG A 300 -7.73 15.90 -7.88
N ALA A 301 -8.92 16.50 -7.76
CA ALA A 301 -9.19 17.52 -6.74
C ALA A 301 -9.01 16.94 -5.33
N GLU A 302 -9.60 15.77 -5.05
CA GLU A 302 -9.45 15.04 -3.78
C GLU A 302 -7.97 14.72 -3.51
N ALA A 303 -7.23 14.19 -4.50
CA ALA A 303 -5.83 13.81 -4.34
C ALA A 303 -4.93 15.02 -4.02
N LEU A 304 -5.12 16.14 -4.73
CA LEU A 304 -4.35 17.36 -4.50
C LEU A 304 -4.69 18.00 -3.16
N GLU A 305 -5.96 18.04 -2.77
CA GLU A 305 -6.38 18.57 -1.48
C GLU A 305 -5.74 17.78 -0.33
N VAL A 306 -5.91 16.46 -0.35
CA VAL A 306 -5.34 15.56 0.67
C VAL A 306 -3.83 15.67 0.72
N TRP A 307 -3.17 15.69 -0.45
CA TRP A 307 -1.71 15.74 -0.50
C TRP A 307 -1.16 17.10 -0.05
N ARG A 308 -1.76 18.21 -0.50
CA ARG A 308 -1.37 19.56 -0.05
C ARG A 308 -1.52 19.71 1.46
N LYS A 309 -2.63 19.20 2.02
CA LYS A 309 -2.86 19.16 3.47
C LYS A 309 -1.74 18.37 4.17
N ARG A 310 -1.42 17.16 3.69
CA ARG A 310 -0.37 16.33 4.30
C ARG A 310 1.00 17.00 4.26
N VAL A 311 1.37 17.59 3.12
CA VAL A 311 2.63 18.34 2.96
C VAL A 311 2.70 19.54 3.92
N SER A 312 1.57 20.18 4.22
CA SER A 312 1.52 21.29 5.17
C SER A 312 1.58 20.86 6.64
N GLU A 313 1.10 19.65 6.97
CA GLU A 313 1.04 19.13 8.34
C GLU A 313 2.34 18.44 8.77
N GLU A 314 3.03 17.76 7.84
CA GLU A 314 4.23 16.99 8.14
C GLU A 314 5.46 17.63 7.49
N GLU A 315 6.33 18.19 8.34
CA GLU A 315 7.62 18.72 7.88
C GLU A 315 8.40 17.66 7.11
N GLY A 316 9.29 18.05 6.18
CA GLY A 316 10.17 17.14 5.44
C GLY A 316 9.63 16.73 4.08
N PHE A 317 8.31 16.79 3.86
CA PHE A 317 7.82 16.73 2.50
C PHE A 317 8.27 17.96 1.69
N SER A 318 8.61 17.72 0.43
CA SER A 318 8.80 18.81 -0.54
C SER A 318 7.44 19.40 -0.95
N PRO A 319 7.40 20.65 -1.44
CA PRO A 319 6.16 21.29 -1.87
C PRO A 319 5.50 20.51 -3.01
N VAL A 320 4.16 20.56 -3.06
CA VAL A 320 3.40 20.02 -4.19
C VAL A 320 3.69 20.87 -5.44
N ARG A 321 4.14 20.24 -6.52
CA ARG A 321 4.55 20.89 -7.77
C ARG A 321 3.64 20.62 -8.97
N ALA A 322 2.60 19.81 -8.77
CA ALA A 322 1.64 19.53 -9.82
C ALA A 322 0.91 20.82 -10.21
N SER A 323 0.84 21.08 -11.52
CA SER A 323 0.08 22.21 -12.06
C SER A 323 -1.41 21.89 -12.06
N ASP A 324 -2.27 22.91 -12.09
CA ASP A 324 -3.73 22.73 -12.11
C ASP A 324 -4.28 22.50 -13.55
N ASP A 325 -3.47 22.75 -14.59
CA ASP A 325 -3.81 22.66 -16.02
C ASP A 325 -3.21 21.46 -16.76
N GLU A 326 -2.16 20.83 -16.22
CA GLU A 326 -1.54 19.61 -16.77
C GLU A 326 -2.25 18.35 -16.26
N ASP A 327 -2.10 17.20 -16.93
CA ASP A 327 -2.49 15.90 -16.36
C ASP A 327 -1.75 15.64 -15.03
N LEU A 328 -2.48 15.08 -14.07
CA LEU A 328 -1.94 14.58 -12.81
C LEU A 328 -1.85 13.06 -12.86
N PHE A 329 -0.91 12.46 -12.13
CA PHE A 329 -0.84 11.02 -11.96
C PHE A 329 -0.90 10.65 -10.47
N THR A 330 -1.81 9.75 -10.10
CA THR A 330 -1.86 9.20 -8.72
C THR A 330 -1.14 7.86 -8.68
N SER A 331 -0.25 7.67 -7.69
CA SER A 331 0.59 6.46 -7.60
C SER A 331 -0.06 5.36 -6.75
N LEU A 332 -0.35 4.21 -7.38
CA LEU A 332 -0.85 3.00 -6.70
C LEU A 332 0.29 2.17 -6.09
N GLY A 333 1.51 2.34 -6.60
CA GLY A 333 2.76 1.78 -6.09
C GLY A 333 3.91 2.75 -6.35
N ASN A 334 5.04 2.57 -5.65
CA ASN A 334 6.24 3.43 -5.78
C ASN A 334 6.01 4.93 -5.49
N GLY A 335 5.02 5.27 -4.65
CA GLY A 335 4.79 6.66 -4.24
C GLY A 335 6.01 7.28 -3.57
N HIS A 336 6.66 6.57 -2.64
CA HIS A 336 7.87 7.06 -1.95
C HIS A 336 9.01 7.39 -2.92
N PHE A 337 9.14 6.61 -4.00
CA PHE A 337 10.16 6.82 -5.02
C PHE A 337 9.96 8.13 -5.77
N PHE A 338 8.74 8.45 -6.23
CA PHE A 338 8.48 9.74 -6.88
C PHE A 338 8.64 10.92 -5.93
N GLN A 339 8.25 10.76 -4.66
CA GLN A 339 8.46 11.84 -3.69
C GLN A 339 9.96 12.01 -3.35
N ALA A 340 10.75 10.93 -3.40
CA ALA A 340 12.20 11.02 -3.28
C ALA A 340 12.83 11.78 -4.46
N LEU A 341 12.34 11.57 -5.68
CA LEU A 341 12.74 12.38 -6.84
C LEU A 341 12.36 13.85 -6.67
N ASN A 342 11.17 14.15 -6.11
CA ASN A 342 10.77 15.52 -5.81
C ASN A 342 11.69 16.21 -4.79
N LEU A 343 12.30 15.49 -3.84
CA LEU A 343 13.31 16.06 -2.95
C LEU A 343 14.53 16.60 -3.72
N PHE A 344 15.05 15.85 -4.69
CA PHE A 344 16.15 16.34 -5.55
C PHE A 344 15.70 17.51 -6.42
N ALA A 345 14.51 17.40 -7.01
CA ALA A 345 14.01 18.42 -7.93
C ALA A 345 13.70 19.77 -7.26
N CYS A 346 13.53 19.77 -5.93
CA CYS A 346 13.33 20.98 -5.12
C CYS A 346 14.58 21.39 -4.33
N GLU A 347 15.70 20.67 -4.50
CA GLU A 347 16.89 20.78 -3.66
C GLU A 347 16.54 20.80 -2.17
N TRP A 348 15.72 19.86 -1.73
CA TRP A 348 15.16 19.86 -0.39
C TRP A 348 16.21 19.52 0.67
N ALA A 349 16.01 20.01 1.89
CA ALA A 349 16.92 19.73 3.00
C ALA A 349 16.89 18.24 3.38
N VAL A 350 18.06 17.67 3.65
CA VAL A 350 18.16 16.31 4.18
C VAL A 350 17.69 16.31 5.63
N ILE A 351 16.88 15.33 6.02
CA ILE A 351 16.42 15.17 7.41
C ILE A 351 17.31 14.17 8.17
N ASN A 352 17.19 14.18 9.50
CA ASN A 352 17.87 13.23 10.39
C ASN A 352 19.41 13.20 10.20
N THR A 353 20.00 14.32 9.76
CA THR A 353 21.44 14.50 9.63
C THR A 353 21.92 15.65 10.50
N ASN A 354 23.15 15.56 11.00
CA ASN A 354 23.80 16.63 11.77
C ASN A 354 24.32 17.76 10.86
N ALA A 355 24.31 17.57 9.55
CA ALA A 355 24.74 18.58 8.60
C ALA A 355 23.62 19.58 8.31
N SER A 356 23.59 20.69 9.05
CA SER A 356 22.56 21.74 9.01
C SER A 356 22.29 22.38 7.64
N PHE A 357 23.10 22.06 6.62
CA PHE A 357 23.01 22.62 5.28
C PHE A 357 23.07 21.56 4.17
N SER A 358 22.93 20.27 4.50
CA SER A 358 22.89 19.22 3.48
C SER A 358 21.57 19.26 2.73
N ARG A 359 21.63 19.31 1.40
CA ARG A 359 20.48 19.28 0.50
C ARG A 359 20.61 18.12 -0.48
N TYR A 360 19.49 17.66 -1.03
CA TYR A 360 19.51 16.71 -2.13
C TYR A 360 19.84 17.43 -3.43
N THR A 361 20.99 17.12 -4.02
CA THR A 361 21.47 17.70 -5.28
C THR A 361 21.76 16.55 -6.25
N VAL A 362 21.54 16.77 -7.54
CA VAL A 362 21.77 15.75 -8.59
C VAL A 362 23.27 15.48 -8.80
N ASP A 363 24.11 16.46 -8.46
CA ASP A 363 25.56 16.42 -8.61
C ASP A 363 26.00 16.00 -10.02
N LYS A 364 26.63 14.83 -10.16
CA LYS A 364 27.12 14.28 -11.44
C LYS A 364 26.31 13.07 -11.93
N ASP A 365 25.19 12.77 -11.29
CA ASP A 365 24.37 11.62 -11.64
C ASP A 365 23.49 11.92 -12.86
N LEU A 366 23.98 11.54 -14.04
CA LEU A 366 23.30 11.78 -15.31
C LEU A 366 21.98 11.00 -15.42
N LEU A 367 21.88 9.81 -14.80
CA LEU A 367 20.67 9.00 -14.86
C LEU A 367 19.57 9.58 -13.97
N LEU A 368 19.95 10.11 -12.81
CA LEU A 368 19.04 10.90 -11.97
C LEU A 368 18.58 12.17 -12.69
N ALA A 369 19.50 12.88 -13.35
CA ALA A 369 19.16 14.06 -14.14
C ALA A 369 18.15 13.74 -15.26
N GLU A 370 18.36 12.62 -15.97
CA GLU A 370 17.42 12.13 -16.98
C GLU A 370 16.06 11.80 -16.37
N ALA A 371 16.02 11.07 -15.25
CA ALA A 371 14.76 10.71 -14.59
C ALA A 371 13.95 11.94 -14.13
N LEU A 372 14.64 13.01 -13.71
CA LEU A 372 14.00 14.27 -13.31
C LEU A 372 13.53 15.11 -14.50
N GLY A 373 14.31 15.14 -15.59
CA GLY A 373 14.01 15.96 -16.77
C GLY A 373 13.04 15.30 -17.74
N GLU A 374 13.26 14.02 -18.06
CA GLU A 374 12.47 13.26 -19.04
C GLU A 374 11.37 12.41 -18.40
N GLY A 375 11.50 12.11 -17.10
CA GLY A 375 10.56 11.29 -16.36
C GLY A 375 10.92 9.80 -16.33
N VAL A 376 10.15 9.06 -15.53
CA VAL A 376 10.36 7.64 -15.28
C VAL A 376 9.33 6.81 -16.06
N PRO A 377 9.75 5.79 -16.84
CA PRO A 377 8.83 4.89 -17.53
C PRO A 377 7.85 4.25 -16.55
N SER A 378 6.55 4.46 -16.78
CA SER A 378 5.47 4.05 -15.87
C SER A 378 4.30 3.41 -16.62
N ILE A 379 3.64 2.46 -15.98
CA ILE A 379 2.37 1.91 -16.42
C ILE A 379 1.28 2.88 -16.02
N ILE A 380 0.54 3.39 -17.00
CA ILE A 380 -0.56 4.32 -16.77
C ILE A 380 -1.87 3.55 -16.87
N LEU A 381 -2.68 3.60 -15.82
CA LEU A 381 -4.07 3.18 -15.82
C LEU A 381 -4.95 4.37 -16.23
N ARG A 382 -6.00 4.07 -16.98
CA ARG A 382 -6.94 5.10 -17.45
C ARG A 382 -7.69 5.74 -16.29
N HIS A 383 -8.10 6.99 -16.44
CA HIS A 383 -8.86 7.75 -15.46
C HIS A 383 -10.12 7.01 -14.96
N GLU A 384 -10.79 6.27 -15.85
CA GLU A 384 -12.03 5.55 -15.55
C GLU A 384 -11.83 4.37 -14.59
N THR A 385 -10.58 4.05 -14.20
CA THR A 385 -10.28 2.95 -13.26
C THR A 385 -11.00 3.18 -11.93
N PRO A 386 -11.95 2.31 -11.53
CA PRO A 386 -12.76 2.53 -10.34
C PRO A 386 -11.95 2.48 -9.04
N ARG A 387 -12.35 3.26 -8.04
CA ARG A 387 -11.70 3.31 -6.70
C ARG A 387 -11.46 1.92 -6.07
N PRO A 388 -12.42 0.96 -6.10
CA PRO A 388 -12.16 -0.38 -5.57
C PRO A 388 -11.09 -1.17 -6.34
N VAL A 389 -10.99 -0.95 -7.66
CA VAL A 389 -9.95 -1.57 -8.50
C VAL A 389 -8.58 -0.96 -8.18
N ARG A 390 -8.49 0.36 -8.06
CA ARG A 390 -7.26 1.06 -7.63
C ARG A 390 -6.76 0.53 -6.28
N ALA A 391 -7.65 0.46 -5.29
CA ALA A 391 -7.34 -0.07 -3.97
C ALA A 391 -6.86 -1.54 -4.05
N LYS A 392 -7.50 -2.38 -4.86
CA LYS A 392 -7.10 -3.78 -5.03
C LYS A 392 -5.75 -3.94 -5.72
N ILE A 393 -5.50 -3.18 -6.81
CA ILE A 393 -4.19 -3.16 -7.49
C ILE A 393 -3.11 -2.70 -6.51
N SER A 394 -3.36 -1.61 -5.79
CA SER A 394 -2.41 -1.08 -4.80
C SER A 394 -2.12 -2.08 -3.67
N ALA A 395 -3.16 -2.74 -3.14
CA ALA A 395 -2.99 -3.78 -2.13
C ALA A 395 -2.16 -4.96 -2.66
N LEU A 396 -2.45 -5.43 -3.88
CA LEU A 396 -1.69 -6.49 -4.53
C LEU A 396 -0.23 -6.07 -4.76
N LEU A 397 0.04 -4.85 -5.22
CA LEU A 397 1.41 -4.34 -5.42
C LEU A 397 2.22 -4.26 -4.13
N ASN A 398 1.58 -3.93 -3.01
CA ASN A 398 2.25 -3.88 -1.71
C ASN A 398 2.42 -5.27 -1.07
N GLN A 399 1.48 -6.18 -1.31
CA GLN A 399 1.54 -7.55 -0.78
C GLN A 399 2.49 -8.44 -1.59
N LYS A 400 2.53 -8.23 -2.91
CA LYS A 400 3.24 -9.09 -3.84
C LYS A 400 4.57 -8.47 -4.20
N ARG A 401 5.62 -9.06 -3.63
CA ARG A 401 6.97 -8.50 -3.63
C ARG A 401 7.76 -8.77 -4.91
N GLU A 402 7.38 -9.79 -5.66
CA GLU A 402 8.27 -10.57 -6.53
C GLU A 402 7.91 -10.52 -8.02
N PHE A 403 6.92 -9.71 -8.39
CA PHE A 403 6.51 -9.58 -9.80
C PHE A 403 7.33 -8.50 -10.45
N GLN A 404 8.52 -8.88 -10.90
CA GLN A 404 9.26 -8.04 -11.81
C GLN A 404 8.60 -8.11 -13.19
N TRP A 405 7.94 -7.02 -13.55
CA TRP A 405 7.48 -6.84 -14.91
C TRP A 405 8.65 -6.52 -15.83
N THR A 406 8.84 -7.31 -16.87
CA THR A 406 9.86 -7.01 -17.88
C THR A 406 9.38 -5.86 -18.76
N LEU A 407 10.22 -4.84 -18.93
CA LEU A 407 10.02 -3.84 -19.98
C LEU A 407 10.76 -4.33 -21.23
N SER A 408 10.02 -4.63 -22.27
CA SER A 408 10.56 -4.91 -23.60
C SER A 408 11.20 -3.66 -24.21
N GLU A 409 12.04 -3.83 -25.23
CA GLU A 409 12.74 -2.73 -25.91
C GLU A 409 11.79 -1.72 -26.57
N ASP A 410 10.59 -2.15 -26.96
CA ASP A 410 9.51 -1.30 -27.49
C ASP A 410 8.70 -0.59 -26.39
N GLY A 411 9.08 -0.75 -25.12
CA GLY A 411 8.34 -0.24 -23.98
C GLY A 411 7.08 -1.06 -23.65
N SER A 412 6.84 -2.18 -24.33
CA SER A 412 5.78 -3.10 -23.92
C SER A 412 6.14 -3.75 -22.59
N VAL A 413 5.17 -3.89 -21.70
CA VAL A 413 5.36 -4.61 -20.45
C VAL A 413 5.05 -6.07 -20.69
N ASP A 414 6.08 -6.91 -20.69
CA ASP A 414 5.92 -8.36 -20.69
C ASP A 414 5.49 -8.81 -19.29
N THR A 415 4.21 -9.13 -19.19
CA THR A 415 3.58 -9.70 -17.99
C THR A 415 3.52 -11.22 -18.04
N ALA A 416 3.98 -11.87 -19.12
CA ALA A 416 3.91 -13.32 -19.29
C ALA A 416 4.99 -14.06 -18.48
N ARG A 417 6.12 -13.40 -18.18
CA ARG A 417 7.18 -13.94 -17.30
C ARG A 417 6.89 -13.64 -15.83
N MET A 418 5.88 -14.32 -15.29
CA MET A 418 5.45 -14.21 -13.88
C MET A 418 6.32 -15.06 -12.94
N ASN A 419 7.65 -14.93 -13.01
CA ASN A 419 8.51 -15.68 -12.08
C ASN A 419 8.66 -14.89 -10.78
N GLU A 420 8.23 -15.49 -9.68
CA GLU A 420 8.57 -15.04 -8.34
C GLU A 420 10.10 -15.03 -8.17
N ILE A 421 10.66 -13.92 -7.74
CA ILE A 421 12.06 -13.81 -7.35
C ILE A 421 12.20 -14.20 -5.89
N THR A 422 12.64 -15.44 -5.69
CA THR A 422 12.90 -16.03 -4.37
C THR A 422 14.23 -15.59 -3.73
N ASP A 423 14.91 -14.60 -4.32
CA ASP A 423 16.22 -14.11 -3.86
C ASP A 423 16.13 -13.34 -2.54
N TYR A 424 17.06 -13.61 -1.62
CA TYR A 424 17.15 -12.98 -0.30
C TYR A 424 16.99 -11.45 -0.32
N VAL A 425 16.27 -10.90 0.65
CA VAL A 425 16.12 -9.45 0.82
C VAL A 425 16.15 -9.06 2.28
N SER A 426 16.52 -7.80 2.55
CA SER A 426 16.53 -7.33 3.92
C SER A 426 15.12 -7.31 4.54
N GLN A 427 15.04 -7.54 5.85
CA GLN A 427 13.80 -7.48 6.60
C GLN A 427 13.24 -6.06 6.57
N PHE A 428 14.12 -5.07 6.51
CA PHE A 428 13.78 -3.67 6.33
C PHE A 428 12.96 -3.46 5.04
N GLU A 429 13.49 -3.89 3.90
CA GLU A 429 12.81 -3.76 2.61
C GLU A 429 11.45 -4.49 2.63
N TRP A 430 11.40 -5.68 3.22
CA TRP A 430 10.16 -6.45 3.36
C TRP A 430 9.08 -5.69 4.16
N LEU A 431 9.42 -5.25 5.38
CA LEU A 431 8.48 -4.56 6.27
C LEU A 431 8.03 -3.21 5.68
N SER A 432 8.92 -2.51 4.99
CA SER A 432 8.66 -1.16 4.46
C SER A 432 7.54 -1.11 3.40
N LYS A 433 7.26 -2.23 2.70
CA LYS A 433 6.22 -2.32 1.67
C LYS A 433 4.80 -2.44 2.25
N GLY A 434 4.63 -3.13 3.38
CA GLY A 434 3.31 -3.43 3.96
C GLY A 434 2.90 -2.54 5.15
N MET A 435 3.84 -1.79 5.72
CA MET A 435 3.59 -0.92 6.88
C MET A 435 2.90 0.39 6.50
N ASP A 436 2.10 0.93 7.43
CA ASP A 436 1.57 2.28 7.32
C ASP A 436 2.67 3.36 7.43
N ALA A 437 2.33 4.62 7.16
CA ALA A 437 3.31 5.72 7.14
C ALA A 437 4.04 5.91 8.49
N GLU A 438 3.36 5.76 9.64
CA GLU A 438 3.96 5.91 10.97
C GLU A 438 4.88 4.74 11.30
N GLN A 439 4.40 3.51 11.04
CA GLN A 439 5.16 2.28 11.22
C GLN A 439 6.43 2.28 10.37
N VAL A 440 6.32 2.70 9.11
CA VAL A 440 7.46 2.84 8.19
C VAL A 440 8.46 3.87 8.70
N ASN A 441 8.00 5.03 9.19
CA ASN A 441 8.91 6.03 9.76
C ASN A 441 9.67 5.44 10.96
N CYS A 442 8.98 4.75 11.88
CA CYS A 442 9.62 4.05 12.99
C CYS A 442 10.64 2.98 12.53
N LEU A 443 10.31 2.24 11.47
CA LEU A 443 11.20 1.23 10.90
C LEU A 443 12.48 1.86 10.34
N VAL A 444 12.37 2.97 9.62
CA VAL A 444 13.52 3.73 9.08
C VAL A 444 14.43 4.22 10.19
N ARG A 445 13.88 4.82 11.25
CA ARG A 445 14.66 5.28 12.42
C ARG A 445 15.42 4.14 13.06
N THR A 446 14.73 3.03 13.28
CA THR A 446 15.31 1.82 13.87
C THR A 446 16.45 1.29 12.99
N HIS A 447 16.23 1.21 11.68
CA HIS A 447 17.23 0.73 10.72
C HIS A 447 18.46 1.63 10.64
N LEU A 448 18.28 2.95 10.67
CA LEU A 448 19.36 3.94 10.63
C LEU A 448 19.98 4.22 12.01
N GLY A 449 19.49 3.61 13.09
CA GLY A 449 19.95 3.88 14.45
C GLY A 449 19.66 5.31 14.94
N ILE A 450 18.66 5.99 14.37
CA ILE A 450 18.26 7.34 14.76
C ILE A 450 17.53 7.28 16.10
N ARG A 451 18.15 7.82 17.14
CA ARG A 451 17.60 7.86 18.50
C ARG A 451 17.05 9.22 18.89
N ASP A 452 17.62 10.28 18.30
CA ASP A 452 17.27 11.66 18.58
C ASP A 452 16.78 12.32 17.28
N SER A 453 15.50 12.68 17.24
CA SER A 453 14.92 13.46 16.16
C SER A 453 13.75 14.24 16.74
N LYS A 454 13.55 15.48 16.28
CA LYS A 454 12.36 16.27 16.59
C LYS A 454 11.05 15.59 16.18
N ARG A 455 11.14 14.51 15.37
CA ARG A 455 10.03 13.68 14.91
C ARG A 455 9.81 12.43 15.77
N ILE A 456 10.67 12.14 16.74
CA ILE A 456 10.61 10.91 17.55
C ILE A 456 9.59 11.00 18.67
N MET A 457 9.32 12.16 19.25
CA MET A 457 8.11 12.41 20.04
C MET A 457 7.83 13.92 20.14
N GLY A 458 6.62 14.27 19.72
CA GLY A 458 5.83 15.44 20.10
C GLY A 458 4.41 14.94 20.29
#